data_AF-A0A531MQS9-F1
#
_entry.id   AF-A0A531MQS9-F1
#
_cell.length_a   1.000
_cell.length_b   1.000
_cell.length_c   1.000
_cell.angle_alpha   90.00
_cell.angle_beta   90.00
_cell.angle_gamma   90.00
#
_symmetry.space_group_name_H-M   'P 1'
#
loop_
_entity.id
_entity.type
_entity.pdbx_description
1 polymer ?
#
loop_
_entity_poly.entity_id
_entity_poly.type
_entity_poly.pdbx_seq_one_letter_code
_entity_poly.pdbx_strand_id
1 'polypeptide(L)'
;MTLYRANPKHGVAWITGGSSGIGRALAKDLAAKGYAVAVTALADDPIDTLIVETAQMPGHVKSYPCDVTDETGMARAAAAIEKDMGPIVLAVFNAGNYIATPGEHLVVSD
;
A
#
# COMPACT_ATOMS: atom_id res chain seq x y z
N MET A 1 -8.60 8.93 27.44
CA MET A 1 -7.55 8.61 26.45
C MET A 1 -7.98 9.19 25.12
N THR A 2 -7.16 10.04 24.52
CA THR A 2 -7.40 10.52 23.16
C THR A 2 -7.06 9.39 22.19
N LEU A 3 -7.94 9.12 21.21
CA LEU A 3 -7.67 8.13 20.16
C LEU A 3 -6.43 8.55 19.36
N TYR A 4 -5.52 7.60 19.13
CA TYR A 4 -4.38 7.80 18.25
C TYR A 4 -4.87 8.16 16.84
N ARG A 5 -4.25 9.18 16.25
CA ARG A 5 -4.40 9.54 14.84
C ARG A 5 -3.02 9.65 14.24
N ALA A 6 -2.73 8.83 13.24
CA ALA A 6 -1.49 8.93 12.48
C ALA A 6 -1.38 10.33 11.86
N ASN A 7 -0.15 10.81 11.73
CA ASN A 7 0.20 12.09 11.10
C ASN A 7 1.45 11.87 10.24
N PRO A 8 1.63 12.60 9.12
CA PRO A 8 2.82 12.48 8.28
C PRO A 8 4.16 12.63 9.03
N LYS A 9 4.18 13.41 10.11
CA LYS A 9 5.39 13.63 10.93
C LYS A 9 5.75 12.43 11.80
N HIS A 10 4.82 11.49 11.99
CA HIS A 10 5.08 10.30 12.80
C HIS A 10 5.82 9.22 12.01
N GLY A 11 5.65 9.18 10.67
CA GLY A 11 6.28 8.18 9.80
C GLY A 11 5.49 7.90 8.53
N VAL A 12 5.58 6.66 8.06
CA VAL A 12 5.13 6.21 6.74
C VAL A 12 3.71 5.64 6.78
N ALA A 13 2.95 5.91 5.71
CA ALA A 13 1.71 5.20 5.41
C ALA A 13 1.98 4.05 4.43
N TRP A 14 1.61 2.82 4.77
CA TRP A 14 1.73 1.66 3.91
C TRP A 14 0.37 1.24 3.35
N ILE A 15 0.26 1.09 2.04
CA ILE A 15 -0.95 0.65 1.35
C ILE A 15 -0.63 -0.59 0.50
N THR A 16 -1.37 -1.67 0.69
CA THR A 16 -1.35 -2.80 -0.26
C THR A 16 -2.41 -2.60 -1.36
N GLY A 17 -2.13 -3.05 -2.57
CA GLY A 17 -3.03 -2.86 -3.72
C GLY A 17 -3.14 -1.40 -4.16
N GLY A 18 -2.08 -0.60 -4.02
CA GLY A 18 -2.09 0.83 -4.33
C GLY A 18 -1.82 1.17 -5.81
N SER A 19 -1.66 0.17 -6.69
CA SER A 19 -1.39 0.36 -8.12
C SER A 19 -2.60 0.90 -8.89
N SER A 20 -3.83 0.61 -8.43
CA SER A 20 -5.07 1.01 -9.12
C SER A 20 -6.21 1.33 -8.15
N GLY A 21 -7.35 1.77 -8.70
CA GLY A 21 -8.62 1.93 -7.98
C GLY A 21 -8.53 2.74 -6.68
N ILE A 22 -9.12 2.19 -5.61
CA ILE A 22 -9.22 2.82 -4.30
C ILE A 22 -7.84 3.03 -3.68
N GLY A 23 -6.96 2.02 -3.73
CA GLY A 23 -5.62 2.11 -3.17
C GLY A 23 -4.79 3.22 -3.81
N ARG A 24 -4.86 3.35 -5.15
CA ARG A 24 -4.20 4.44 -5.89
C ARG A 24 -4.74 5.81 -5.53
N ALA A 25 -6.07 5.94 -5.45
CA ALA A 25 -6.70 7.20 -5.06
C ALA A 25 -6.28 7.61 -3.64
N LEU A 26 -6.24 6.65 -2.72
CA LEU A 26 -5.80 6.86 -1.35
C LEU A 26 -4.31 7.22 -1.27
N ALA A 27 -3.44 6.57 -2.04
CA ALA A 27 -2.02 6.90 -2.10
C ALA A 27 -1.79 8.37 -2.50
N LYS A 28 -2.52 8.84 -3.51
CA LYS A 28 -2.48 10.24 -3.95
C LYS A 28 -2.99 11.20 -2.88
N ASP A 29 -4.11 10.88 -2.23
CA ASP A 29 -4.68 11.72 -1.17
C ASP A 29 -3.73 11.83 0.04
N LEU A 30 -3.11 10.72 0.46
CA LEU A 30 -2.14 10.73 1.56
C LEU A 30 -0.85 11.47 1.19
N ALA A 31 -0.32 11.29 -0.03
CA ALA A 31 0.83 12.04 -0.51
C ALA A 31 0.53 13.55 -0.58
N ALA A 32 -0.67 13.95 -1.03
CA ALA A 32 -1.11 15.35 -1.02
C ALA A 32 -1.19 15.93 0.40
N LYS A 33 -1.51 15.10 1.40
CA LYS A 33 -1.50 15.45 2.83
C LYS A 33 -0.11 15.44 3.47
N GLY A 34 0.94 15.11 2.71
CA GLY A 34 2.34 15.15 3.17
C GLY A 34 2.90 13.82 3.65
N TYR A 35 2.17 12.71 3.56
CA TYR A 35 2.73 11.41 3.93
C TYR A 35 3.82 10.96 2.97
N ALA A 36 4.87 10.36 3.52
CA ALA A 36 5.63 9.35 2.79
C ALA A 36 4.75 8.10 2.68
N VAL A 37 4.50 7.63 1.46
CA VAL A 37 3.57 6.53 1.18
C VAL A 37 4.32 5.38 0.53
N ALA A 38 4.37 4.24 1.23
CA ALA A 38 4.79 2.98 0.66
C ALA A 38 3.60 2.29 0.00
N VAL A 39 3.76 1.83 -1.23
CA VAL A 39 2.74 1.08 -1.95
C VAL A 39 3.25 -0.30 -2.30
N THR A 40 2.54 -1.34 -1.86
CA THR A 40 2.75 -2.71 -2.30
C THR A 40 1.74 -3.09 -3.37
N ALA A 41 2.25 -3.69 -4.44
CA ALA A 41 1.51 -4.13 -5.61
C ALA A 41 2.26 -5.31 -6.25
N LEU A 42 1.64 -5.99 -7.21
CA LEU A 42 2.33 -7.04 -7.96
C LEU A 42 3.47 -6.45 -8.80
N ALA A 43 4.47 -7.26 -9.16
CA ALA A 43 5.65 -6.81 -9.90
C ALA A 43 5.31 -6.16 -11.25
N ASP A 44 4.24 -6.65 -11.89
CA ASP A 44 3.82 -6.23 -13.23
C ASP A 44 2.74 -5.12 -13.18
N ASP A 45 2.38 -4.66 -11.99
CA ASP A 45 1.37 -3.61 -11.83
C ASP A 45 1.92 -2.22 -12.24
N PRO A 46 1.12 -1.38 -12.92
CA PRO A 46 1.56 -0.11 -13.49
C PRO A 46 1.67 1.00 -12.44
N ILE A 47 2.70 0.96 -11.59
CA ILE A 47 2.90 1.92 -10.50
C ILE A 47 3.67 3.18 -10.91
N ASP A 48 4.43 3.14 -12.00
CA ASP A 48 5.29 4.25 -12.43
C ASP A 48 4.51 5.55 -12.65
N THR A 49 3.30 5.44 -13.21
CA THR A 49 2.43 6.60 -13.43
C THR A 49 2.01 7.26 -12.12
N LEU A 50 1.77 6.48 -11.06
CA LEU A 50 1.42 6.99 -9.74
C LEU A 50 2.61 7.76 -9.13
N ILE A 51 3.82 7.24 -9.28
CA ILE A 51 5.04 7.90 -8.79
C ILE A 51 5.23 9.24 -9.50
N VAL A 52 5.08 9.27 -10.83
CA VAL A 52 5.17 10.52 -11.61
C VAL A 52 4.09 11.53 -11.20
N GLU A 53 2.84 11.09 -11.08
CA GLU A 53 1.72 11.96 -10.69
C GLU A 53 1.87 12.57 -9.30
N THR A 54 2.59 11.92 -8.41
CA THR A 54 2.77 12.34 -7.01
C THR A 54 4.10 13.04 -6.75
N ALA A 55 5.00 13.12 -7.74
CA ALA A 55 6.36 13.63 -7.59
C ALA A 55 6.45 15.09 -7.10
N GLN A 56 5.42 15.91 -7.32
CA GLN A 56 5.35 17.31 -6.90
C GLN A 56 4.45 17.54 -5.67
N MET A 57 3.95 16.47 -5.05
CA MET A 57 3.14 16.58 -3.83
C MET A 57 4.03 16.85 -2.60
N PRO A 58 3.46 17.32 -1.48
CA PRO A 58 4.23 17.51 -0.24
C PRO A 58 4.80 16.21 0.32
N GLY A 59 4.12 15.09 0.08
CA GLY A 59 4.58 13.73 0.34
C GLY A 59 5.19 13.09 -0.90
N HIS A 60 5.53 11.80 -0.81
CA HIS A 60 6.05 11.04 -1.93
C HIS A 60 5.55 9.60 -1.89
N VAL A 61 5.43 8.97 -3.05
CA VAL A 61 5.07 7.55 -3.18
C VAL A 61 6.29 6.75 -3.60
N LYS A 62 6.51 5.59 -2.96
CA LYS A 62 7.52 4.61 -3.35
C LYS A 62 6.89 3.22 -3.45
N SER A 63 7.27 2.48 -4.49
CA SER A 63 6.80 1.11 -4.73
C SER A 63 7.63 0.07 -4.00
N TYR A 64 6.95 -0.95 -3.47
CA TYR A 64 7.50 -2.15 -2.85
C TYR A 64 6.78 -3.38 -3.42
N PRO A 65 7.25 -3.91 -4.57
CA PRO A 65 6.59 -5.04 -5.23
C PRO A 65 6.56 -6.28 -4.34
N CYS A 66 5.37 -6.82 -4.11
CA CYS A 66 5.16 -8.05 -3.35
C CYS A 66 3.74 -8.57 -3.60
N ASP A 67 3.62 -9.89 -3.74
CA ASP A 67 2.33 -10.56 -3.62
C ASP A 67 1.95 -10.60 -2.14
N VAL A 68 0.75 -10.14 -1.80
CA VAL A 68 0.27 -10.10 -0.41
C VAL A 68 0.00 -11.49 0.17
N THR A 69 -0.04 -12.52 -0.69
CA THR A 69 -0.15 -13.93 -0.28
C THR A 69 1.20 -14.55 0.11
N ASP A 70 2.34 -13.92 -0.23
CA ASP A 70 3.67 -14.36 0.22
C ASP A 70 3.96 -13.77 1.62
N GLU A 71 3.70 -14.55 2.67
CA GLU A 71 3.95 -14.14 4.06
C GLU A 71 5.41 -13.71 4.30
N THR A 72 6.37 -14.48 3.77
CA THR A 72 7.79 -14.17 3.98
C THR A 72 8.18 -12.93 3.16
N GLY A 73 7.60 -12.76 1.98
CA GLY A 73 7.71 -11.57 1.15
C GLY A 73 7.18 -10.32 1.85
N MET A 74 6.02 -10.40 2.46
CA MET A 74 5.40 -9.29 3.19
C MET A 74 6.23 -8.90 4.43
N ALA A 75 6.81 -9.86 5.14
CA ALA A 75 7.75 -9.58 6.22
C ALA A 75 9.00 -8.83 5.71
N ARG A 76 9.56 -9.25 4.56
CA ARG A 76 10.67 -8.54 3.91
C ARG A 76 10.27 -7.14 3.45
N ALA A 77 9.06 -6.98 2.89
CA ALA A 77 8.54 -5.69 2.42
C ALA A 77 8.39 -4.71 3.58
N ALA A 78 7.78 -5.13 4.70
CA ALA A 78 7.65 -4.30 5.89
C ALA A 78 9.02 -3.83 6.41
N ALA A 79 9.99 -4.75 6.54
CA ALA A 79 11.34 -4.41 6.97
C ALA A 79 12.04 -3.45 6.00
N ALA A 80 11.85 -3.62 4.69
CA ALA A 80 12.41 -2.73 3.68
C ALA A 80 11.77 -1.33 3.73
N ILE A 81 10.46 -1.24 3.94
CA ILE A 81 9.75 0.04 4.10
C ILE A 81 10.30 0.78 5.33
N GLU A 82 10.37 0.10 6.47
CA GLU A 82 10.84 0.74 7.71
C GLU A 82 12.30 1.19 7.62
N LYS A 83 13.15 0.37 7.00
CA LYS A 83 14.55 0.70 6.75
C LYS A 83 14.72 1.91 5.83
N ASP A 84 13.96 1.97 4.75
CA ASP A 84 14.16 2.96 3.69
C ASP A 84 13.43 4.28 3.95
N MET A 85 12.28 4.25 4.61
CA MET A 85 11.36 5.38 4.72
C MET A 85 11.04 5.78 6.18
N GLY A 86 11.39 4.94 7.15
CA GLY A 86 11.07 5.13 8.57
C GLY A 86 9.83 4.35 9.02
N PRO A 87 9.44 4.48 10.30
CA PRO A 87 8.46 3.60 10.93
C PRO A 87 7.10 3.62 10.22
N ILE A 88 6.45 2.47 10.11
CA ILE A 88 5.09 2.38 9.57
C ILE A 88 4.12 2.83 10.67
N VAL A 89 3.44 3.95 10.45
CA VAL A 89 2.52 4.56 11.43
C VAL A 89 1.05 4.46 11.05
N LEU A 90 0.79 4.06 9.81
CA LEU A 90 -0.52 3.79 9.24
C LEU A 90 -0.36 2.64 8.23
N ALA A 91 -1.13 1.58 8.36
CA ALA A 91 -1.19 0.49 7.39
C ALA A 91 -2.62 0.31 6.89
N VAL A 92 -2.78 0.17 5.58
CA VAL A 92 -4.06 -0.03 4.91
C VAL A 92 -3.94 -1.27 4.03
N PHE A 93 -4.52 -2.38 4.50
CA PHE A 93 -4.56 -3.64 3.78
C PHE A 93 -5.73 -3.64 2.78
N ASN A 94 -5.48 -3.07 1.60
CA ASN A 94 -6.48 -2.82 0.57
C ASN A 94 -6.39 -3.81 -0.62
N ALA A 95 -5.27 -4.49 -0.82
CA ALA A 95 -5.13 -5.48 -1.90
C ALA A 95 -6.26 -6.51 -1.84
N GLY A 96 -6.90 -6.73 -2.98
CA GLY A 96 -7.98 -7.68 -3.13
C GLY A 96 -8.41 -7.77 -4.58
N ASN A 97 -8.95 -8.93 -4.96
CA ASN A 97 -9.59 -9.15 -6.25
C ASN A 97 -11.00 -9.70 -6.03
N TYR A 98 -11.80 -9.69 -7.09
CA TYR A 98 -13.11 -10.29 -7.09
C TYR A 98 -13.22 -11.24 -8.28
N ILE A 99 -13.61 -12.47 -8.01
CA ILE A 99 -13.93 -13.48 -9.00
C ILE A 99 -15.39 -13.85 -8.77
N ALA A 100 -16.22 -13.69 -9.80
CA ALA A 100 -17.63 -14.07 -9.71
C ALA A 100 -17.72 -15.60 -9.62
N THR A 101 -18.08 -16.11 -8.45
CA THR A 101 -18.12 -17.54 -8.16
C THR A 101 -19.50 -17.88 -7.57
N PRO A 102 -20.34 -18.66 -8.27
CA PRO A 102 -21.52 -19.26 -7.67
C PRO A 102 -21.12 -20.06 -6.42
N GLY A 103 -21.95 -20.03 -5.38
CA GLY A 103 -21.63 -20.69 -4.11
C GLY A 103 -21.34 -22.18 -4.26
N GLU A 104 -22.06 -22.87 -5.16
CA GLU A 104 -21.82 -24.29 -5.46
C GLU A 104 -20.47 -24.58 -6.13
N HIS A 105 -19.79 -23.57 -6.67
CA HIS A 105 -18.50 -23.69 -7.34
C HIS A 105 -17.35 -23.07 -6.54
N LEU A 106 -17.60 -22.62 -5.30
CA LEU A 106 -16.55 -22.09 -4.45
C LEU A 106 -15.62 -23.24 -3.99
N VAL A 107 -14.40 -23.25 -4.52
CA VAL A 107 -13.33 -24.12 -4.04
C VAL A 107 -12.46 -23.28 -3.11
N VAL A 108 -12.38 -23.67 -1.84
CA VAL A 108 -11.44 -23.12 -0.87
C VAL A 108 -10.31 -24.14 -0.73
N SER A 109 -9.09 -23.75 -1.10
CA SER A 109 -7.90 -24.51 -0.72
C SER A 109 -7.47 -24.11 0.68
N ASP A 110 -6.98 -25.07 1.46
CA ASP A 110 -6.33 -24.82 2.76
C ASP A 110 -5.05 -23.99 2.61
#